data_AF-A0A1Z9DKD0-F1
#
_entry.id   AF-A0A1Z9DKD0-F1
#
_cell.length_a   1.000
_cell.length_b   1.000
_cell.length_c   1.000
_cell.angle_alpha   90.00
_cell.angle_beta   90.00
_cell.angle_gamma   90.00
#
_symmetry.space_group_name_H-M   'P 1'
#
loop_
_entity.id
_entity.type
_entity.pdbx_description
1 polymer ?
#
loop_
_entity_poly.entity_id
_entity_poly.type
_entity_poly.pdbx_seq_one_letter_code
_entity_poly.pdbx_strand_id
1 'polypeptide(L)'
;MVGIIYEITSNLIVKRVKYIRKIYILLSIIIGIISPLICLFFAKEVDITKKPLSYFALIDKTSLLWFFCLIIISFGIFWNGKEIINKYIKSRKLNLILKLVLSLSTISLIGTAIITMKFGLAHKIFALSFFLLYNFFVFLFGLFNSFSQVRQGLFSVITGSLMLLSALLIIPFPSYGIAEIVYIQICVYWNLVMFVRTNKLIRKKIINTRRKSRIS
;
A
#
# COMPACT_ATOMS: atom_id res chain seq x y z
N MET A 1 18.53 36.10 13.08
CA MET A 1 19.18 35.06 12.26
C MET A 1 18.47 33.70 12.32
N VAL A 2 18.14 33.18 13.51
CA VAL A 2 17.45 31.88 13.70
C VAL A 2 16.09 31.77 12.98
N GLY A 3 15.27 32.83 13.00
CA GLY A 3 13.97 32.84 12.32
C GLY A 3 14.04 32.68 10.79
N ILE A 4 15.06 33.27 10.15
CA ILE A 4 15.28 33.19 8.69
C ILE A 4 15.70 31.76 8.29
N ILE A 5 16.60 31.15 9.06
CA ILE A 5 17.04 29.76 8.83
C ILE A 5 15.85 28.80 8.98
N TYR A 6 14.99 29.00 9.98
CA TYR A 6 13.79 28.20 10.18
C TYR A 6 12.79 28.34 9.02
N GLU A 7 12.64 29.56 8.49
CA GLU A 7 11.76 29.82 7.35
C GLU A 7 12.26 29.14 6.07
N ILE A 8 13.55 29.23 5.77
CA ILE A 8 14.17 28.58 4.60
C ILE A 8 14.05 27.05 4.70
N THR A 9 14.48 26.46 5.81
CA THR A 9 14.44 25.00 6.02
C THR A 9 13.02 24.46 5.94
N SER A 10 12.06 25.13 6.58
CA SER A 10 10.68 24.71 6.53
C SER A 10 10.10 24.81 5.11
N ASN A 11 10.46 25.84 4.31
CA ASN A 11 10.02 25.99 2.92
C ASN A 11 10.55 24.88 2.02
N LEU A 12 11.80 24.48 2.20
CA LEU A 12 12.38 23.31 1.53
C LEU A 12 11.62 22.03 1.88
N ILE A 13 11.29 21.82 3.16
CA ILE A 13 10.52 20.65 3.61
C ILE A 13 9.13 20.62 2.95
N VAL A 14 8.41 21.75 2.89
CA VAL A 14 7.08 21.79 2.26
C VAL A 14 7.15 21.52 0.75
N LYS A 15 8.16 22.06 0.05
CA LYS A 15 8.39 21.76 -1.37
C LYS A 15 8.69 20.27 -1.57
N ARG A 16 9.56 19.68 -0.75
CA ARG A 16 9.89 18.25 -0.76
C ARG A 16 8.67 17.36 -0.54
N VAL A 17 7.83 17.66 0.46
CA VAL A 17 6.59 16.91 0.74
C VAL A 17 5.63 16.97 -0.44
N LYS A 18 5.47 18.13 -1.09
CA LYS A 18 4.63 18.26 -2.29
C LYS A 18 5.16 17.40 -3.44
N TYR A 19 6.48 17.39 -3.64
CA TYR A 19 7.14 16.63 -4.71
C TYR A 19 7.02 15.13 -4.50
N ILE A 20 7.36 14.63 -3.30
CA ILE A 20 7.20 13.21 -2.91
C ILE A 20 5.74 12.78 -3.12
N ARG A 21 4.78 13.64 -2.73
CA ARG A 21 3.36 13.34 -2.92
C ARG A 21 2.97 13.19 -4.39
N LYS A 22 3.48 14.06 -5.26
CA LYS A 22 3.21 14.00 -6.71
C LYS A 22 3.77 12.72 -7.31
N ILE A 23 5.02 12.38 -6.97
CA ILE A 23 5.67 11.14 -7.43
C ILE A 23 4.90 9.91 -6.94
N TYR A 24 4.56 9.85 -5.65
CA TYR A 24 3.86 8.70 -5.09
C TYR A 24 2.50 8.46 -5.78
N ILE A 25 1.71 9.53 -5.96
CA ILE A 25 0.42 9.41 -6.66
C ILE A 25 0.61 8.94 -8.10
N LEU A 26 1.58 9.52 -8.82
CA LEU A 26 1.88 9.11 -10.20
C LEU A 26 2.29 7.64 -10.26
N LEU A 27 3.20 7.20 -9.38
CA LEU A 27 3.63 5.80 -9.30
C LEU A 27 2.46 4.88 -8.93
N SER A 28 1.60 5.25 -7.99
CA SER A 28 0.43 4.44 -7.64
C SER A 28 -0.56 4.31 -8.80
N ILE A 29 -0.76 5.35 -9.62
CA ILE A 29 -1.59 5.27 -10.82
C ILE A 29 -0.94 4.37 -11.87
N ILE A 30 0.36 4.56 -12.13
CA ILE A 30 1.11 3.75 -13.10
C ILE A 30 1.08 2.27 -12.69
N ILE A 31 1.32 1.98 -11.43
CA ILE A 31 1.45 0.60 -10.96
C ILE A 31 0.08 -0.03 -10.73
N GLY A 32 -0.87 0.71 -10.17
CA GLY A 32 -2.21 0.21 -9.88
C GLY A 32 -3.01 -0.02 -11.15
N ILE A 33 -3.04 0.95 -12.07
CA ILE A 33 -3.96 0.92 -13.22
C ILE A 33 -3.21 0.57 -14.52
N ILE A 34 -2.10 1.24 -14.80
CA ILE A 34 -1.45 1.13 -16.11
C ILE A 34 -0.70 -0.21 -16.25
N SER A 35 -0.01 -0.67 -15.20
CA SER A 35 0.79 -1.90 -15.27
C SER A 35 -0.04 -3.15 -15.59
N PRO A 36 -1.19 -3.42 -14.93
CA PRO A 36 -2.05 -4.53 -15.33
C PRO A 36 -2.54 -4.44 -16.78
N LEU A 37 -2.85 -3.24 -17.28
CA LEU A 37 -3.28 -3.04 -18.67
C LEU A 37 -2.14 -3.30 -19.66
N ILE A 38 -0.92 -2.87 -19.34
CA ILE A 38 0.28 -3.16 -20.14
C ILE A 38 0.55 -4.67 -20.17
N CYS A 39 0.50 -5.34 -19.01
CA CYS A 39 0.67 -6.78 -18.92
C CYS A 39 -0.38 -7.52 -19.77
N LEU A 40 -1.65 -7.12 -19.70
CA LEU A 40 -2.72 -7.65 -20.53
C LEU A 40 -2.48 -7.44 -22.03
N PHE A 41 -1.98 -6.27 -22.43
CA PHE A 41 -1.68 -5.97 -23.82
C PHE A 41 -0.57 -6.85 -24.39
N PHE A 42 0.49 -7.10 -23.61
CA PHE A 42 1.63 -7.92 -24.04
C PHE A 42 1.39 -9.43 -23.91
N ALA A 43 0.49 -9.84 -23.03
CA ALA A 43 0.15 -11.23 -22.77
C ALA A 43 -1.26 -11.56 -23.30
N LYS A 44 -1.48 -11.34 -24.60
CA LYS A 44 -2.78 -11.59 -25.28
C LYS A 44 -3.30 -13.02 -25.12
N GLU A 45 -2.43 -13.97 -24.83
CA GLU A 45 -2.75 -15.38 -24.61
C GLU A 45 -3.23 -15.70 -23.18
N VAL A 46 -3.20 -14.71 -22.27
CA VAL A 46 -3.62 -14.87 -20.88
C VAL A 46 -5.07 -14.48 -20.72
N ASP A 47 -5.91 -15.49 -20.53
CA ASP A 47 -7.27 -15.31 -20.06
C ASP A 47 -7.26 -15.09 -18.52
N ILE A 48 -7.45 -13.84 -18.09
CA ILE A 48 -7.51 -13.44 -16.67
C ILE A 48 -8.72 -14.00 -15.91
N THR A 49 -9.69 -14.59 -16.62
CA THR A 49 -10.79 -15.33 -15.99
C THR A 49 -10.37 -16.75 -15.60
N LYS A 50 -9.25 -17.22 -16.16
CA LYS A 50 -8.74 -18.59 -16.01
C LYS A 50 -7.34 -18.67 -15.40
N LYS A 51 -6.63 -17.55 -15.28
CA LYS A 51 -5.26 -17.51 -14.76
C LYS A 51 -5.09 -16.37 -13.75
N PRO A 52 -4.34 -16.58 -12.65
CA PRO A 52 -4.02 -15.51 -11.71
C PRO A 52 -3.05 -14.50 -12.34
N LEU A 53 -3.01 -13.28 -11.81
CA LEU A 53 -2.08 -12.22 -12.23
C LEU A 53 -0.62 -12.67 -12.09
N SER A 54 -0.31 -13.48 -11.07
CA SER A 54 1.03 -14.04 -10.88
C SER A 54 1.53 -14.85 -12.07
N TYR A 55 0.65 -15.24 -13.00
CA TYR A 55 1.04 -15.85 -14.27
C TYR A 55 1.88 -14.91 -15.16
N PHE A 56 1.74 -13.59 -15.03
CA PHE A 56 2.60 -12.63 -15.74
C PHE A 56 4.09 -12.78 -15.40
N ALA A 57 4.41 -13.37 -14.25
CA ALA A 57 5.79 -13.72 -13.86
C ALA A 57 6.40 -14.83 -14.73
N LEU A 58 5.57 -15.66 -15.39
CA LEU A 58 6.03 -16.78 -16.21
C LEU A 58 6.28 -16.40 -17.67
N ILE A 59 5.74 -15.28 -18.13
CA ILE A 59 5.83 -14.83 -19.51
C ILE A 59 7.04 -13.90 -19.64
N ASP A 60 8.00 -14.26 -20.48
CA ASP A 60 9.28 -13.55 -20.62
C ASP A 60 9.10 -12.04 -20.89
N LYS A 61 8.08 -11.67 -21.66
CA LYS A 61 7.78 -10.26 -21.99
C LYS A 61 7.28 -9.44 -20.81
N THR A 62 6.63 -10.06 -19.81
CA THR A 62 5.99 -9.36 -18.69
C THR A 62 6.62 -9.64 -17.33
N SER A 63 7.48 -10.66 -17.23
CA SER A 63 8.02 -11.17 -15.97
C SER A 63 8.83 -10.10 -15.21
N LEU A 64 9.68 -9.37 -15.91
CA LEU A 64 10.52 -8.32 -15.33
C LEU A 64 9.68 -7.14 -14.85
N LEU A 65 8.70 -6.70 -15.66
CA LEU A 65 7.77 -5.63 -15.28
C LEU A 65 6.97 -6.04 -14.03
N TRP A 66 6.44 -7.27 -14.02
CA TRP A 66 5.69 -7.82 -12.90
C TRP A 66 6.51 -7.84 -11.61
N PHE A 67 7.75 -8.33 -11.68
CA PHE A 67 8.67 -8.34 -10.55
C PHE A 67 8.91 -6.94 -9.99
N PHE A 68 9.31 -5.98 -10.83
CA PHE A 68 9.57 -4.61 -10.37
C PHE A 68 8.32 -3.93 -9.81
N CYS A 69 7.16 -4.15 -10.41
CA CYS A 69 5.90 -3.64 -9.88
C CYS A 69 5.64 -4.15 -8.46
N LEU A 70 5.73 -5.46 -8.22
CA LEU A 70 5.50 -6.03 -6.89
C LEU A 70 6.50 -5.52 -5.85
N ILE A 71 7.78 -5.37 -6.21
CA ILE A 71 8.80 -4.80 -5.32
C ILE A 71 8.47 -3.34 -4.96
N ILE A 72 8.14 -2.50 -5.96
CA ILE A 72 7.81 -1.09 -5.71
C ILE A 72 6.53 -0.97 -4.86
N ILE A 73 5.50 -1.77 -5.13
CA ILE A 73 4.29 -1.82 -4.30
C ILE A 73 4.63 -2.20 -2.86
N SER A 74 5.46 -3.23 -2.66
CA SER A 74 5.85 -3.70 -1.33
C SER A 74 6.50 -2.59 -0.51
N PHE A 75 7.47 -1.88 -1.09
CA PHE A 75 8.10 -0.73 -0.44
C PHE A 75 7.11 0.40 -0.18
N GLY A 76 6.24 0.70 -1.14
CA GLY A 76 5.22 1.74 -1.03
C GLY A 76 4.24 1.46 0.11
N ILE A 77 3.78 0.22 0.24
CA ILE A 77 2.90 -0.25 1.32
C ILE A 77 3.61 -0.15 2.66
N PHE A 78 4.82 -0.68 2.77
CA PHE A 78 5.56 -0.73 4.03
C PHE A 78 5.85 0.68 4.56
N TRP A 79 6.40 1.54 3.70
CA TRP A 79 6.75 2.90 4.08
C TRP A 79 5.53 3.71 4.51
N ASN A 80 4.48 3.69 3.69
CA ASN A 80 3.25 4.42 3.98
C ASN A 80 2.56 3.87 5.24
N GLY A 81 2.44 2.55 5.36
CA GLY A 81 1.84 1.89 6.52
C GLY A 81 2.59 2.22 7.82
N LYS A 82 3.92 2.19 7.83
CA LYS A 82 4.74 2.54 9.00
C LYS A 82 4.49 3.98 9.44
N GLU A 83 4.46 4.92 8.51
CA GLU A 83 4.17 6.33 8.79
C GLU A 83 2.77 6.54 9.34
N ILE A 84 1.78 5.84 8.77
CA ILE A 84 0.39 5.88 9.24
C ILE A 84 0.29 5.33 10.67
N ILE A 85 0.89 4.17 10.97
CA ILE A 85 0.84 3.58 12.31
C ILE A 85 1.45 4.53 13.34
N ASN A 86 2.64 5.08 13.07
CA ASN A 86 3.32 6.02 13.96
C ASN A 86 2.49 7.27 14.26
N LYS A 87 1.66 7.68 13.31
CA LYS A 87 0.90 8.91 13.40
C LYS A 87 -0.42 8.74 14.15
N TYR A 88 -1.12 7.64 13.90
CA TYR A 88 -2.47 7.44 14.37
C TYR A 88 -2.54 6.55 15.62
N ILE A 89 -1.61 5.60 15.78
CA ILE A 89 -1.63 4.63 16.87
C ILE A 89 -0.62 5.02 17.95
N LYS A 90 -1.14 5.59 19.04
CA LYS A 90 -0.35 6.07 20.18
C LYS A 90 0.09 4.96 21.14
N SER A 91 -0.70 3.89 21.27
CA SER A 91 -0.37 2.76 22.14
C SER A 91 0.86 2.01 21.61
N ARG A 92 1.92 1.93 22.40
CA ARG A 92 3.20 1.29 22.01
C ARG A 92 3.03 -0.19 21.65
N LYS A 93 2.21 -0.93 22.40
CA LYS A 93 1.94 -2.36 22.15
C LYS A 93 1.22 -2.55 20.81
N LEU A 94 0.12 -1.82 20.56
CA LEU A 94 -0.62 -1.91 19.30
C LEU A 94 0.20 -1.43 18.11
N ASN A 95 0.98 -0.38 18.28
CA ASN A 95 1.89 0.14 17.26
C ASN A 95 2.91 -0.92 16.82
N LEU A 96 3.49 -1.65 17.78
CA LEU A 96 4.42 -2.75 17.49
C LEU A 96 3.73 -3.91 16.77
N ILE A 97 2.57 -4.35 17.25
CA ILE A 97 1.80 -5.45 16.63
C ILE A 97 1.47 -5.11 15.18
N LEU A 98 0.91 -3.93 14.91
CA LEU A 98 0.58 -3.51 13.55
C LEU A 98 1.80 -3.42 12.64
N LYS A 99 2.95 -2.97 13.16
CA LYS A 99 4.21 -2.96 12.40
C LYS A 99 4.69 -4.36 12.08
N LEU A 100 4.56 -5.32 12.99
CA LEU A 100 4.93 -6.72 12.74
C LEU A 100 4.05 -7.33 11.65
N VAL A 101 2.72 -7.16 11.74
CA VAL A 101 1.80 -7.65 10.69
C VAL A 101 2.10 -6.99 9.34
N LEU A 102 2.36 -5.68 9.32
CA LEU A 102 2.75 -4.96 8.11
C LEU A 102 4.07 -5.48 7.53
N SER A 103 5.10 -5.69 8.36
CA SER A 103 6.39 -6.24 7.93
C SER A 103 6.22 -7.64 7.33
N LEU A 104 5.49 -8.53 8.01
CA LEU A 104 5.24 -9.88 7.54
C LEU A 104 4.49 -9.87 6.21
N SER A 105 3.42 -9.07 6.08
CA SER A 105 2.70 -8.94 4.80
C SER A 105 3.60 -8.42 3.68
N THR A 106 4.47 -7.45 3.96
CA THR A 106 5.41 -6.90 2.97
C THR A 106 6.42 -7.96 2.52
N ILE A 107 6.98 -8.71 3.46
CA ILE A 107 7.90 -9.83 3.17
C ILE A 107 7.16 -10.88 2.33
N SER A 108 5.89 -11.17 2.64
CA SER A 108 5.10 -12.10 1.85
C SER A 108 4.93 -11.63 0.40
N LEU A 109 4.65 -10.34 0.16
CA LEU A 109 4.52 -9.79 -1.19
C LEU A 109 5.83 -9.84 -1.98
N ILE A 110 6.96 -9.54 -1.33
CA ILE A 110 8.30 -9.69 -1.93
C ILE A 110 8.55 -11.17 -2.25
N GLY A 111 8.18 -12.08 -1.35
CA GLY A 111 8.24 -13.53 -1.57
C GLY A 111 7.44 -13.96 -2.79
N THR A 112 6.23 -13.43 -2.98
CA THR A 112 5.40 -13.67 -4.18
C THR A 112 6.06 -13.17 -5.46
N ALA A 113 6.83 -12.09 -5.40
CA ALA A 113 7.58 -11.56 -6.54
C ALA A 113 8.78 -12.43 -6.92
N ILE A 114 9.53 -12.91 -5.92
CA ILE A 114 10.75 -13.70 -6.11
C ILE A 114 10.40 -15.15 -6.49
N ILE A 115 9.47 -15.76 -5.77
CA ILE A 115 9.07 -17.16 -5.95
C ILE A 115 7.93 -17.17 -6.96
N THR A 116 8.28 -17.41 -8.22
CA THR A 116 7.29 -17.48 -9.31
C THR A 116 6.35 -18.68 -9.17
N MET A 117 5.26 -18.66 -9.93
CA MET A 117 4.30 -19.77 -10.05
C MET A 117 4.92 -21.12 -10.46
N LYS A 118 6.18 -21.17 -10.94
CA LYS A 118 6.91 -22.43 -11.17
C LYS A 118 7.02 -23.26 -9.89
N PHE A 119 7.10 -22.61 -8.73
CA PHE A 119 7.21 -23.24 -7.41
C PHE A 119 5.84 -23.34 -6.72
N GLY A 120 4.86 -23.92 -7.42
CA GLY A 120 3.42 -23.85 -7.15
C GLY A 120 3.00 -23.67 -5.68
N LEU A 121 3.37 -24.57 -4.77
CA LEU A 121 2.97 -24.49 -3.36
C LEU A 121 3.59 -23.29 -2.63
N ALA A 122 4.90 -23.08 -2.78
CA ALA A 122 5.61 -21.99 -2.12
C ALA A 122 5.05 -20.62 -2.56
N HIS A 123 4.83 -20.42 -3.87
CA HIS A 123 4.21 -19.21 -4.39
C HIS A 123 2.84 -18.96 -3.75
N LYS A 124 1.98 -19.98 -3.72
CA LYS A 124 0.64 -19.89 -3.12
C LYS A 124 0.69 -19.51 -1.65
N ILE A 125 1.62 -20.06 -0.88
CA ILE A 125 1.80 -19.72 0.54
C ILE A 125 2.14 -18.24 0.70
N PHE A 126 3.11 -17.73 -0.07
CA PHE A 126 3.48 -16.31 0.00
C PHE A 126 2.34 -15.39 -0.45
N ALA A 127 1.67 -15.72 -1.56
CA ALA A 127 0.54 -14.93 -2.07
C ALA A 127 -0.63 -14.90 -1.07
N LEU A 128 -1.05 -16.06 -0.58
CA LEU A 128 -2.12 -16.17 0.41
C LEU A 128 -1.76 -15.44 1.72
N SER A 129 -0.51 -15.57 2.17
CA SER A 129 -0.03 -14.88 3.37
C SER A 129 -0.12 -13.36 3.19
N PHE A 130 0.27 -12.83 2.02
CA PHE A 130 0.09 -11.41 1.73
C PHE A 130 -1.38 -11.00 1.74
N PHE A 131 -2.24 -11.73 1.02
CA PHE A 131 -3.67 -11.41 0.94
C PHE A 131 -4.32 -11.35 2.32
N LEU A 132 -3.99 -12.29 3.22
CA LEU A 132 -4.54 -12.34 4.57
C LEU A 132 -3.89 -11.34 5.52
N LEU A 133 -2.56 -11.28 5.59
CA LEU A 133 -1.87 -10.42 6.55
C LEU A 133 -2.06 -8.94 6.23
N TYR A 134 -2.02 -8.56 4.96
CA TYR A 134 -2.20 -7.15 4.59
C TYR A 134 -3.63 -6.69 4.80
N ASN A 135 -4.60 -7.56 4.47
CA ASN A 135 -6.00 -7.36 4.80
C ASN A 135 -6.19 -7.13 6.30
N PHE A 136 -5.67 -8.06 7.10
CA PHE A 136 -5.80 -8.04 8.54
C PHE A 136 -5.14 -6.79 9.15
N PHE A 137 -4.00 -6.37 8.60
CA PHE A 137 -3.36 -5.10 8.95
C PHE A 137 -4.30 -3.91 8.72
N VAL A 138 -4.89 -3.77 7.53
CA VAL A 138 -5.80 -2.65 7.19
C VAL A 138 -7.04 -2.66 8.08
N PHE A 139 -7.62 -3.83 8.31
CA PHE A 139 -8.78 -4.01 9.17
C PHE A 139 -8.48 -3.65 10.64
N LEU A 140 -7.44 -4.24 11.23
CA LEU A 140 -7.03 -3.95 12.61
C LEU A 140 -6.63 -2.50 12.79
N PHE A 141 -5.89 -1.92 11.84
CA PHE A 141 -5.56 -0.50 11.85
C PHE A 141 -6.85 0.32 11.91
N GLY A 142 -7.85 -0.02 11.08
CA GLY A 142 -9.15 0.64 11.09
C GLY A 142 -9.87 0.53 12.43
N LEU A 143 -9.93 -0.67 12.98
CA LEU A 143 -10.58 -0.96 14.27
C LEU A 143 -9.93 -0.19 15.43
N PHE A 144 -8.59 -0.19 15.52
CA PHE A 144 -7.91 0.56 16.57
C PHE A 144 -7.99 2.07 16.37
N ASN A 145 -7.96 2.53 15.11
CA ASN A 145 -8.07 3.95 14.82
C ASN A 145 -9.50 4.47 15.01
N SER A 146 -10.55 3.65 14.86
CA SER A 146 -11.95 4.10 15.00
C SER A 146 -12.27 4.60 16.41
N PHE A 147 -11.58 4.10 17.44
CA PHE A 147 -11.73 4.60 18.82
C PHE A 147 -11.29 6.05 18.98
N SER A 148 -10.40 6.56 18.11
CA SER A 148 -9.91 7.95 18.18
C SER A 148 -10.41 8.81 17.02
N GLN A 149 -10.58 8.22 15.83
CA GLN A 149 -10.94 8.91 14.59
C GLN A 149 -11.92 8.05 13.79
N VAL A 150 -13.17 8.02 14.23
CA VAL A 150 -14.27 7.18 13.71
C VAL A 150 -14.31 7.13 12.18
N ARG A 151 -14.37 8.28 11.49
CA ARG A 151 -14.48 8.32 10.01
C ARG A 151 -13.31 7.65 9.29
N GLN A 152 -12.10 7.73 9.85
CA GLN A 152 -10.90 7.15 9.23
C GLN A 152 -10.73 5.68 9.57
N GLY A 153 -11.08 5.32 10.81
CA GLY A 153 -11.16 3.94 11.24
C GLY A 153 -12.19 3.17 10.41
N LEU A 154 -13.42 3.66 10.32
CA LEU A 154 -14.51 3.06 9.55
C LEU A 154 -14.17 2.91 8.06
N PHE A 155 -13.54 3.92 7.45
CA PHE A 155 -13.02 3.79 6.08
C PHE A 155 -12.07 2.60 5.93
N SER A 156 -11.14 2.42 6.87
CA SER A 156 -10.15 1.33 6.81
C SER A 156 -10.78 -0.03 7.12
N VAL A 157 -11.74 -0.08 8.05
CA VAL A 157 -12.51 -1.31 8.33
C VAL A 157 -13.27 -1.75 7.09
N ILE A 158 -14.06 -0.87 6.47
CA ILE A 158 -14.81 -1.19 5.24
C ILE A 158 -13.86 -1.64 4.13
N THR A 159 -12.75 -0.92 3.96
CA THR A 159 -11.76 -1.25 2.92
C THR A 159 -11.13 -2.62 3.19
N GLY A 160 -10.77 -2.92 4.44
CA GLY A 160 -10.31 -4.24 4.87
C GLY A 160 -11.36 -5.32 4.63
N SER A 161 -12.62 -5.10 4.99
CA SER A 161 -13.69 -6.06 4.71
C SER A 161 -13.87 -6.34 3.21
N LEU A 162 -13.79 -5.31 2.36
CA LEU A 162 -13.84 -5.48 0.89
C LEU A 162 -12.62 -6.25 0.37
N MET A 163 -11.42 -5.98 0.90
CA MET A 163 -10.23 -6.77 0.57
C MET A 163 -10.40 -8.23 0.99
N LEU A 164 -11.08 -8.50 2.11
CA LEU A 164 -11.28 -9.85 2.61
C LEU A 164 -12.25 -10.59 1.68
N LEU A 165 -13.35 -9.94 1.32
CA LEU A 165 -14.29 -10.47 0.33
C LEU A 165 -13.58 -10.80 -0.99
N SER A 166 -12.75 -9.89 -1.49
CA SER A 166 -11.95 -10.10 -2.69
C SER A 166 -10.99 -11.28 -2.57
N ALA A 167 -10.35 -11.46 -1.40
CA ALA A 167 -9.45 -12.58 -1.14
C ALA A 167 -10.20 -13.91 -0.98
N LEU A 168 -11.37 -13.90 -0.33
CA LEU A 168 -12.20 -15.09 -0.15
C LEU A 168 -12.74 -15.60 -1.49
N LEU A 169 -13.02 -14.72 -2.45
CA LEU A 169 -13.41 -15.12 -3.81
C LEU A 169 -12.29 -15.86 -4.57
N ILE A 170 -11.03 -15.78 -4.12
CA ILE A 170 -9.90 -16.52 -4.73
C ILE A 170 -9.87 -17.98 -4.25
N ILE A 171 -10.42 -18.29 -3.06
CA ILE A 171 -10.35 -19.63 -2.46
C ILE A 171 -11.20 -20.67 -3.21
N PRO A 172 -12.50 -20.44 -3.49
CA PRO A 172 -13.35 -21.43 -4.14
C PRO A 172 -13.16 -21.48 -5.66
N PHE A 173 -12.59 -20.43 -6.27
CA PHE A 173 -12.41 -20.34 -7.72
C PHE A 173 -10.93 -20.30 -8.07
N PRO A 174 -10.32 -21.42 -8.50
CA PRO A 174 -8.86 -21.59 -8.66
C PRO A 174 -8.19 -20.71 -9.74
N SER A 175 -8.86 -19.66 -10.22
CA SER A 175 -8.50 -19.00 -11.48
C SER A 175 -8.99 -17.54 -11.64
N TYR A 176 -9.44 -16.86 -10.58
CA TYR A 176 -9.95 -15.48 -10.70
C TYR A 176 -8.85 -14.41 -10.60
N GLY A 177 -8.10 -14.22 -11.69
CA GLY A 177 -7.20 -13.07 -11.83
C GLY A 177 -7.92 -11.73 -11.62
N ILE A 178 -9.22 -11.66 -11.96
CA ILE A 178 -10.06 -10.48 -11.68
C ILE A 178 -10.12 -10.14 -10.19
N ALA A 179 -10.29 -11.14 -9.31
CA ALA A 179 -10.36 -10.90 -7.87
C ALA A 179 -9.02 -10.41 -7.31
N GLU A 180 -7.90 -10.88 -7.86
CA GLU A 180 -6.57 -10.36 -7.53
C GLU A 180 -6.38 -8.91 -8.02
N ILE A 181 -6.87 -8.56 -9.22
CA ILE A 181 -6.85 -7.18 -9.73
C ILE A 181 -7.64 -6.30 -8.76
N VAL A 182 -8.88 -6.67 -8.43
CA VAL A 182 -9.74 -5.91 -7.52
C VAL A 182 -9.07 -5.73 -6.17
N TYR A 183 -8.47 -6.79 -5.61
CA TYR A 183 -7.73 -6.71 -4.35
C TYR A 183 -6.58 -5.69 -4.43
N ILE A 184 -5.75 -5.75 -5.47
CA ILE A 184 -4.62 -4.84 -5.65
C ILE A 184 -5.11 -3.39 -5.81
N GLN A 185 -6.21 -3.16 -6.56
CA GLN A 185 -6.80 -1.82 -6.67
C GLN A 185 -7.25 -1.28 -5.31
N ILE A 186 -7.93 -2.10 -4.52
CA ILE A 186 -8.39 -1.69 -3.19
C ILE A 186 -7.19 -1.39 -2.28
N CYS A 187 -6.14 -2.21 -2.34
CA CYS A 187 -4.87 -1.99 -1.64
C CYS A 187 -4.23 -0.64 -2.00
N VAL A 188 -4.07 -0.37 -3.31
CA VAL A 188 -3.50 0.89 -3.80
C VAL A 188 -4.38 2.08 -3.41
N TYR A 189 -5.71 1.94 -3.52
CA TYR A 189 -6.66 2.97 -3.13
C TYR A 189 -6.57 3.32 -1.65
N TRP A 190 -6.55 2.33 -0.76
CA TRP A 190 -6.39 2.54 0.68
C TRP A 190 -5.09 3.29 0.98
N ASN A 191 -3.98 2.84 0.38
CA ASN A 191 -2.67 3.46 0.55
C ASN A 191 -2.66 4.92 0.11
N LEU A 192 -3.21 5.21 -1.08
CA LEU A 192 -3.30 6.56 -1.62
C LEU A 192 -4.10 7.50 -0.71
N VAL A 193 -5.29 7.08 -0.27
CA VAL A 193 -6.16 7.88 0.59
C VAL A 193 -5.46 8.19 1.91
N MET A 194 -4.86 7.18 2.54
CA MET A 194 -4.16 7.36 3.81
C MET A 194 -2.88 8.19 3.66
N PHE A 195 -2.14 8.01 2.59
CA PHE A 195 -0.95 8.80 2.28
C PHE A 195 -1.28 10.29 2.11
N VAL A 196 -2.35 10.62 1.37
CA VAL A 196 -2.80 12.01 1.18
C VAL A 196 -3.22 12.62 2.51
N ARG A 197 -3.93 11.87 3.36
CA ARG A 197 -4.36 12.34 4.70
C ARG A 197 -3.16 12.57 5.63
N THR A 198 -2.25 11.62 5.70
CA THR A 198 -1.01 11.71 6.49
C THR A 198 -0.21 12.96 6.09
N ASN A 199 -0.01 13.20 4.80
CA ASN A 199 0.70 14.37 4.31
C ASN A 199 -0.01 15.70 4.62
N LYS A 200 -1.34 15.76 4.51
CA LYS A 200 -2.11 16.95 4.91
C LYS A 200 -1.86 17.31 6.38
N LEU A 201 -1.84 16.32 7.25
CA LEU A 201 -1.57 16.51 8.67
C LEU A 201 -0.12 16.93 8.96
N ILE A 202 0.88 16.35 8.23
CA ILE A 202 2.29 16.80 8.34
C ILE A 202 2.40 18.27 7.97
N ARG A 203 1.79 18.66 6.85
CA ARG A 203 1.80 20.05 6.38
C ARG A 203 1.16 21.01 7.38
N LYS A 204 0.00 20.66 7.97
CA LYS A 204 -0.64 21.47 9.01
C LYS A 204 0.27 21.66 10.22
N LYS A 205 0.93 20.59 10.68
CA LYS A 205 1.89 20.65 11.81
C LYS A 205 3.03 21.62 11.52
N ILE A 206 3.66 21.51 10.34
CA ILE A 206 4.75 22.41 9.92
C ILE A 206 4.29 23.88 9.91
N ILE A 207 3.12 24.17 9.33
CA ILE A 207 2.58 25.53 9.26
C ILE A 207 2.30 26.09 10.67
N ASN A 208 1.74 25.28 11.56
CA ASN A 208 1.46 25.72 12.93
C ASN A 208 2.75 26.00 13.72
N THR A 209 3.79 25.17 13.56
CA THR A 209 5.09 25.43 14.20
C THR A 209 5.73 26.72 13.69
N ARG A 210 5.64 27.00 12.38
CA ARG A 210 6.09 28.30 11.81
C ARG A 210 5.34 29.50 12.37
N ARG A 211 4.04 29.39 12.59
CA ARG A 211 3.25 30.50 13.18
C ARG A 211 3.71 30.79 14.60
N LYS A 212 3.95 29.75 15.41
CA LYS A 212 4.46 29.91 16.78
C LYS A 212 5.84 30.57 16.80
N SER A 213 6.76 30.16 15.93
CA SER A 213 8.12 30.73 15.87
C SER A 213 8.20 32.17 15.34
N ARG A 214 7.11 32.74 14.83
CA ARG A 214 7.04 34.16 14.43
C ARG A 214 6.46 35.06 15.52
N ILE A 215 5.83 34.46 16.55
CA ILE A 215 5.18 35.18 17.65
C ILE A 215 6.07 35.20 18.91
N SER A 216 6.99 34.22 19.04
CA SER A 216 8.07 34.17 20.03
C SER A 216 9.33 34.90 19.55
#